data_AF-A0A7G8GN96-F1
#
_entry.id   AF-A0A7G8GN96-F1
#
_cell.length_a   1.000
_cell.length_b   1.000
_cell.length_c   1.000
_cell.angle_alpha   90.00
_cell.angle_beta   90.00
_cell.angle_gamma   90.00
#
_symmetry.space_group_name_H-M   'P 1'
#
loop_
_entity.id
_entity.type
_entity.pdbx_description
1 polymer ?
#
loop_
_entity_poly.entity_id
_entity_poly.type
_entity_poly.pdbx_seq_one_letter_code
_entity_poly.pdbx_strand_id
1 'polypeptide(L)'
;MERTAADAMPDDTDLTPQEPEPAETTTDTSTETSTDTTAETDANPVMALALKDLQERRDALERDIQELTNRKQQLEADLKTSFAGQSDAIARRVKGFQEYLGGALQDLVQSVESLELVVQPMVVQPSPLDQKPADPNQSAEAPTAAAAAVADTFRPDEALIRAALERFLKQPDVYADPWNLRRSIDAKDIALLEDWFFNQGGRGAQPSRGTRPRNILASAALIAIIGELYGDQFQCLVLAGGPERLGEWRRGLQDALGLGREDFGPSSGIVLFERPEALVERADRLEERGEVPLILIDAAERSVDIPVLQFPLWLAFAAGPGERLDDDDLL
;
A
#
# COMPACT_ATOMS: atom_id res chain seq x y z
N MET A 1 8.52 -52.93 20.26
CA MET A 1 9.98 -52.78 20.35
C MET A 1 10.43 -52.26 18.99
N GLU A 2 11.08 -51.11 18.85
CA GLU A 2 11.57 -50.14 19.86
C GLU A 2 11.46 -48.70 19.34
N ARG A 3 11.80 -47.71 20.18
CA ARG A 3 11.85 -46.28 19.83
C ARG A 3 13.31 -45.81 19.79
N THR A 4 13.71 -45.13 18.72
CA THR A 4 14.82 -44.15 18.65
C THR A 4 14.80 -43.50 17.27
N ALA A 5 15.28 -42.26 17.07
CA ALA A 5 15.74 -41.25 18.01
C ALA A 5 15.15 -39.88 17.63
N ALA A 6 15.04 -38.96 18.59
CA ALA A 6 14.89 -37.54 18.30
C ALA A 6 16.29 -36.91 18.31
N ASP A 7 16.60 -36.09 17.31
CA ASP A 7 17.83 -35.30 17.29
C ASP A 7 17.61 -34.00 18.08
N ALA A 8 18.57 -33.63 18.91
CA ALA A 8 18.45 -32.53 19.87
C ALA A 8 19.75 -31.74 19.91
N MET A 9 19.69 -30.48 19.47
CA MET A 9 20.83 -29.57 19.54
C MET A 9 21.06 -29.14 21.00
N PRO A 10 22.31 -29.12 21.50
CA PRO A 10 22.61 -28.71 22.87
C PRO A 10 22.61 -27.19 23.01
N ASP A 11 22.12 -26.71 24.16
CA ASP A 11 22.33 -25.33 24.62
C ASP A 11 23.81 -25.10 24.97
N ASP A 12 24.34 -23.92 24.63
CA ASP A 12 25.72 -23.52 24.92
C ASP A 12 25.75 -22.38 25.96
N THR A 13 25.56 -22.75 27.23
CA THR A 13 25.62 -21.84 28.38
C THR A 13 26.17 -22.52 29.63
N ASP A 14 27.50 -22.57 29.79
CA ASP A 14 28.15 -22.26 31.07
C ASP A 14 29.69 -22.14 30.93
N LEU A 15 30.23 -20.94 31.15
CA LEU A 15 31.65 -20.72 31.47
C LEU A 15 31.77 -19.58 32.47
N THR A 16 31.93 -19.94 33.75
CA THR A 16 32.14 -19.01 34.86
C THR A 16 33.60 -18.55 34.98
N PRO A 17 33.88 -17.40 35.65
CA PRO A 17 35.23 -16.82 35.68
C PRO A 17 36.22 -17.65 36.52
N GLN A 18 37.49 -17.66 36.09
CA GLN A 18 38.57 -18.39 36.77
C GLN A 18 39.43 -17.46 37.64
N GLU A 19 39.45 -17.69 38.95
CA GLU A 19 40.40 -17.07 39.88
C GLU A 19 41.79 -17.75 39.82
N PRO A 20 42.89 -17.01 40.04
CA PRO A 20 44.20 -17.57 40.36
C PRO A 20 44.57 -17.42 41.85
N GLU A 21 44.89 -18.54 42.52
CA GLU A 21 45.46 -18.53 43.88
C GLU A 21 46.94 -18.04 43.91
N PRO A 22 47.43 -17.55 45.06
CA PRO A 22 48.81 -17.04 45.23
C PRO A 22 49.82 -18.12 45.65
N ALA A 23 51.11 -17.87 45.38
CA ALA A 23 52.24 -18.65 45.91
C ALA A 23 53.47 -17.75 46.21
N GLU A 24 54.30 -18.16 47.17
CA GLU A 24 55.14 -17.24 47.97
C GLU A 24 56.60 -17.02 47.51
N THR A 25 57.07 -15.78 47.67
CA THR A 25 58.28 -15.33 48.41
C THR A 25 59.64 -16.04 48.27
N THR A 26 60.67 -15.29 47.81
CA THR A 26 62.03 -15.13 48.44
C THR A 26 62.71 -13.88 47.82
N THR A 27 63.09 -12.80 48.55
CA THR A 27 64.37 -12.55 49.29
C THR A 27 65.64 -13.04 48.57
N ASP A 28 66.75 -12.29 48.41
CA ASP A 28 67.18 -10.94 48.87
C ASP A 28 68.38 -10.47 47.96
N THR A 29 69.12 -9.33 48.00
CA THR A 29 69.36 -8.18 48.93
C THR A 29 69.93 -6.97 48.13
N SER A 30 70.01 -5.78 48.75
CA SER A 30 70.89 -4.60 48.43
C SER A 30 70.42 -3.58 47.37
N THR A 31 70.80 -2.28 47.38
CA THR A 31 70.93 -1.21 48.42
C THR A 31 71.55 0.03 47.73
N GLU A 32 71.02 1.24 47.97
CA GLU A 32 71.51 2.57 47.51
C GLU A 32 71.54 2.78 45.96
N THR A 33 71.28 3.96 45.38
CA THR A 33 71.55 5.34 45.82
C THR A 33 70.45 6.31 45.35
N SER A 34 70.20 7.40 46.08
CA SER A 34 69.26 8.49 45.71
C SER A 34 69.94 9.64 44.96
N THR A 35 69.38 10.11 43.84
CA THR A 35 69.21 11.54 43.44
C THR A 35 68.51 11.67 42.08
N ASP A 36 67.84 12.81 41.84
CA ASP A 36 67.31 13.34 40.57
C ASP A 36 66.66 12.35 39.57
N THR A 37 65.36 12.47 39.31
CA THR A 37 64.88 13.64 38.57
C THR A 37 63.49 14.10 39.03
N THR A 38 63.36 15.40 39.29
CA THR A 38 62.08 16.11 39.44
C THR A 38 61.33 16.18 38.12
N ALA A 39 60.24 15.42 38.02
CA ALA A 39 59.30 15.46 36.89
C ALA A 39 57.85 15.32 37.39
N GLU A 40 57.50 16.08 38.43
CA GLU A 40 56.12 16.15 38.92
C GLU A 40 55.20 16.84 37.90
N THR A 41 54.03 16.23 37.68
CA THR A 41 52.76 16.91 37.44
C THR A 41 52.71 17.93 36.28
N ASP A 42 52.63 17.42 35.06
CA ASP A 42 51.87 18.10 33.99
C ASP A 42 51.05 17.07 33.17
N ALA A 43 50.19 16.34 33.88
CA ALA A 43 49.25 15.38 33.31
C ALA A 43 48.15 16.14 32.54
N ASN A 44 48.43 16.38 31.25
CA ASN A 44 47.75 17.31 30.36
C ASN A 44 46.22 17.43 30.60
N PRO A 45 45.70 18.61 31.04
CA PRO A 45 44.31 18.75 31.47
C PRO A 45 43.28 18.48 30.37
N VAL A 46 43.68 18.60 29.09
CA VAL A 46 42.84 18.24 27.94
C VAL A 46 42.49 16.74 27.95
N MET A 47 43.40 15.87 28.41
CA MET A 47 43.18 14.43 28.47
C MET A 47 42.20 14.06 29.60
N ALA A 48 42.27 14.73 30.75
CA ALA A 48 41.30 14.56 31.84
C ALA A 48 39.89 15.00 31.42
N LEU A 49 39.76 16.10 30.69
CA LEU A 49 38.48 16.56 30.12
C LEU A 49 37.94 15.58 29.06
N ALA A 50 38.78 15.06 28.17
CA ALA A 50 38.38 14.10 27.15
C ALA A 50 37.89 12.77 27.76
N LEU A 51 38.53 12.28 28.83
CA LEU A 51 38.08 11.10 29.57
C LEU A 51 36.73 11.34 30.27
N LYS A 52 36.51 12.55 30.83
CA LYS A 52 35.24 12.92 31.47
C LYS A 52 34.09 12.99 30.46
N ASP A 53 34.31 13.59 29.29
CA ASP A 53 33.32 13.64 28.20
C ASP A 53 33.00 12.21 27.68
N LEU A 54 34.00 11.35 27.51
CA LEU A 54 33.80 9.93 27.18
C LEU A 54 32.94 9.19 28.23
N GLN A 55 33.17 9.44 29.52
CA GLN A 55 32.40 8.84 30.60
C GLN A 55 30.97 9.38 30.65
N GLU A 56 30.75 10.69 30.48
CA GLU A 56 29.41 11.30 30.42
C GLU A 56 28.58 10.77 29.23
N ARG A 57 29.23 10.55 28.07
CA ARG A 57 28.60 9.92 26.90
C ARG A 57 28.27 8.46 27.12
N ARG A 58 29.16 7.68 27.75
CA ARG A 58 28.88 6.30 28.16
C ARG A 58 27.65 6.26 29.07
N ASP A 59 27.64 7.07 30.12
CA ASP A 59 26.57 7.08 31.11
C ASP A 59 25.22 7.52 30.50
N ALA A 60 25.24 8.36 29.45
CA ALA A 60 24.07 8.68 28.65
C ALA A 60 23.58 7.46 27.83
N LEU A 61 24.47 6.84 27.05
CA LEU A 61 24.13 5.66 26.24
C LEU A 61 23.62 4.48 27.09
N GLU A 62 24.19 4.25 28.28
CA GLU A 62 23.72 3.24 29.22
C GLU A 62 22.28 3.51 29.71
N ARG A 63 21.91 4.78 29.93
CA ARG A 63 20.54 5.19 30.28
C ARG A 63 19.58 5.03 29.10
N ASP A 64 19.98 5.45 27.90
CA ASP A 64 19.16 5.32 26.69
C ASP A 64 18.88 3.84 26.36
N ILE A 65 19.89 2.97 26.50
CA ILE A 65 19.75 1.51 26.34
C ILE A 65 18.78 0.92 27.38
N GLN A 66 18.82 1.38 28.64
CA GLN A 66 17.87 0.95 29.67
C GLN A 66 16.44 1.40 29.36
N GLU A 67 16.20 2.65 28.93
CA GLU A 67 14.87 3.11 28.54
C GLU A 67 14.33 2.30 27.34
N LEU A 68 15.12 2.12 26.28
CA LEU A 68 14.74 1.36 25.09
C LEU A 68 14.46 -0.11 25.42
N THR A 69 15.23 -0.72 26.34
CA THR A 69 15.02 -2.10 26.80
C THR A 69 13.71 -2.23 27.58
N ASN A 70 13.44 -1.32 28.52
CA ASN A 70 12.18 -1.31 29.28
C ASN A 70 10.98 -1.10 28.35
N ARG A 71 11.10 -0.17 27.39
CA ARG A 71 10.04 0.12 26.40
C ARG A 71 9.80 -1.05 25.45
N LYS A 72 10.83 -1.79 25.05
CA LYS A 72 10.70 -3.06 24.30
C LYS A 72 9.95 -4.11 25.13
N GLN A 73 10.32 -4.31 26.40
CA GLN A 73 9.68 -5.30 27.28
C GLN A 73 8.19 -4.99 27.50
N GLN A 74 7.85 -3.72 27.71
CA GLN A 74 6.45 -3.26 27.79
C GLN A 74 5.68 -3.57 26.50
N LEU A 75 6.22 -3.18 25.33
CA LEU A 75 5.59 -3.46 24.04
C LEU A 75 5.41 -4.97 23.76
N GLU A 76 6.36 -5.82 24.19
CA GLU A 76 6.20 -7.28 24.09
C GLU A 76 5.09 -7.83 25.00
N ALA A 77 4.91 -7.27 26.20
CA ALA A 77 3.84 -7.66 27.11
C ALA A 77 2.46 -7.21 26.59
N ASP A 78 2.39 -5.98 26.06
CA ASP A 78 1.18 -5.42 25.44
C ASP A 78 0.79 -6.21 24.17
N LEU A 79 1.77 -6.63 23.36
CA LEU A 79 1.51 -7.54 22.23
C LEU A 79 0.97 -8.89 22.69
N LYS A 80 1.65 -9.56 23.64
CA LYS A 80 1.27 -10.89 24.13
C LYS A 80 -0.14 -10.90 24.74
N THR A 81 -0.53 -9.85 25.45
CA THR A 81 -1.87 -9.71 26.05
C THR A 81 -2.94 -9.32 25.01
N SER A 82 -2.65 -8.37 24.13
CA SER A 82 -3.61 -7.89 23.12
C SER A 82 -3.92 -8.94 22.04
N PHE A 83 -2.90 -9.65 21.53
CA PHE A 83 -3.05 -10.58 20.41
C PHE A 83 -3.89 -11.81 20.76
N ALA A 84 -3.82 -12.27 22.02
CA ALA A 84 -4.61 -13.40 22.52
C ALA A 84 -6.12 -13.11 22.49
N GLY A 85 -6.54 -11.90 22.88
CA GLY A 85 -7.95 -11.50 22.86
C GLY A 85 -8.48 -11.25 21.45
N GLN A 86 -7.68 -10.60 20.59
CA GLN A 86 -8.11 -10.28 19.22
C GLN A 86 -8.24 -11.52 18.34
N SER A 87 -7.33 -12.49 18.45
CA SER A 87 -7.35 -13.71 17.62
C SER A 87 -8.60 -14.56 17.85
N ASP A 88 -9.03 -14.72 19.10
CA ASP A 88 -10.25 -15.46 19.46
C ASP A 88 -11.52 -14.69 19.00
N ALA A 89 -11.56 -13.36 19.19
CA ALA A 89 -12.65 -12.53 18.69
C ALA A 89 -12.81 -12.61 17.15
N ILE A 90 -11.69 -12.64 16.41
CA ILE A 90 -11.68 -12.85 14.95
C ILE A 90 -12.18 -14.27 14.61
N ALA A 91 -11.67 -15.31 15.27
CA ALA A 91 -12.08 -16.70 15.02
C ALA A 91 -13.61 -16.90 15.23
N ARG A 92 -14.17 -16.34 16.30
CA ARG A 92 -15.62 -16.35 16.55
C ARG A 92 -16.40 -15.59 15.48
N ARG A 93 -15.90 -14.43 15.01
CA ARG A 93 -16.55 -13.63 13.97
C ARG A 93 -16.54 -14.33 12.61
N VAL A 94 -15.45 -14.99 12.25
CA VAL A 94 -15.33 -15.81 11.03
C VAL A 94 -16.29 -17.01 11.09
N LYS A 95 -16.36 -17.71 12.23
CA LYS A 95 -17.30 -18.83 12.41
C LYS A 95 -18.76 -18.38 12.33
N GLY A 96 -19.11 -17.25 12.97
CA GLY A 96 -20.46 -16.67 12.88
C GLY A 96 -20.83 -16.22 11.46
N PHE A 97 -19.87 -15.71 10.68
CA PHE A 97 -20.08 -15.39 9.27
C PHE A 97 -20.30 -16.66 8.42
N GLN A 98 -19.54 -17.74 8.68
CA GLN A 98 -19.73 -19.03 8.02
C GLN A 98 -21.12 -19.64 8.33
N GLU A 99 -21.56 -19.57 9.58
CA GLU A 99 -22.90 -20.03 10.01
C GLU A 99 -24.02 -19.20 9.36
N TYR A 100 -23.86 -17.87 9.30
CA TYR A 100 -24.79 -16.98 8.61
C TYR A 100 -24.86 -17.26 7.10
N LEU A 101 -23.71 -17.43 6.44
CA LEU A 101 -23.67 -17.69 4.99
C LEU A 101 -24.32 -19.04 4.65
N GLY A 102 -24.12 -20.07 5.48
CA GLY A 102 -24.78 -21.36 5.34
C GLY A 102 -26.31 -21.25 5.44
N GLY A 103 -26.81 -20.50 6.44
CA GLY A 103 -28.24 -20.22 6.58
C GLY A 103 -28.80 -19.45 5.39
N ALA A 104 -28.18 -18.35 4.99
CA ALA A 104 -28.63 -17.51 3.88
C ALA A 104 -28.68 -18.25 2.54
N LEU A 105 -27.72 -19.16 2.28
CA LEU A 105 -27.75 -20.01 1.08
C LEU A 105 -28.86 -21.07 1.15
N GLN A 106 -29.15 -21.63 2.33
CA GLN A 106 -30.23 -22.60 2.51
C GLN A 106 -31.63 -21.96 2.42
N ASP A 107 -31.78 -20.71 2.89
CA ASP A 107 -33.00 -19.91 2.70
C ASP A 107 -33.18 -19.52 1.23
N LEU A 108 -32.09 -19.17 0.53
CA LEU A 108 -32.12 -18.88 -0.91
C LEU A 108 -32.56 -20.11 -1.72
N VAL A 109 -32.05 -21.30 -1.41
CA VAL A 109 -32.48 -22.56 -2.06
C VAL A 109 -33.98 -22.80 -1.86
N GLN A 110 -34.50 -22.67 -0.63
CA GLN A 110 -35.93 -22.79 -0.35
C GLN A 110 -36.77 -21.73 -1.06
N SER A 111 -36.24 -20.50 -1.24
CA SER A 111 -36.91 -19.44 -2.01
C SER A 111 -36.98 -19.74 -3.50
N VAL A 112 -36.05 -20.54 -4.04
CA VAL A 112 -36.04 -21.01 -5.43
C VAL A 112 -36.96 -22.22 -5.61
N GLU A 113 -36.97 -23.16 -4.65
CA GLU A 113 -37.89 -24.32 -4.66
C GLU A 113 -39.37 -23.90 -4.54
N SER A 114 -39.66 -22.79 -3.88
CA SER A 114 -41.03 -22.23 -3.76
C SER A 114 -41.41 -21.28 -4.90
N LEU A 115 -40.51 -21.02 -5.87
CA LEU A 115 -40.76 -20.12 -6.99
C LEU A 115 -41.39 -20.88 -8.17
N GLU A 116 -42.71 -21.03 -8.14
CA GLU A 116 -43.47 -21.71 -9.19
C GLU A 116 -43.36 -20.96 -10.53
N LEU A 117 -42.47 -21.43 -11.41
CA LEU A 117 -42.12 -20.80 -12.68
C LEU A 117 -43.27 -20.91 -13.71
N VAL A 118 -44.23 -20.00 -13.62
CA VAL A 118 -45.30 -19.82 -14.62
C VAL A 118 -44.70 -19.24 -15.91
N VAL A 119 -44.23 -20.13 -16.79
CA VAL A 119 -43.76 -19.78 -18.13
C VAL A 119 -44.95 -19.28 -18.97
N GLN A 120 -45.06 -17.96 -19.16
CA GLN A 120 -46.01 -17.39 -20.10
C GLN A 120 -45.54 -17.66 -21.55
N PRO A 121 -46.36 -18.32 -22.39
CA PRO A 121 -45.97 -18.64 -23.77
C PRO A 121 -46.01 -17.40 -24.67
N MET A 122 -44.85 -16.74 -24.81
CA MET A 122 -44.63 -15.64 -25.74
C MET A 122 -44.76 -16.13 -27.20
N VAL A 123 -45.91 -15.88 -27.83
CA VAL A 123 -46.15 -16.27 -29.23
C VAL A 123 -45.47 -15.28 -30.18
N VAL A 124 -44.20 -15.54 -30.51
CA VAL A 124 -43.42 -14.76 -31.47
C VAL A 124 -43.85 -15.14 -32.90
N GLN A 125 -44.31 -14.16 -33.69
CA GLN A 125 -44.45 -14.34 -35.15
C GLN A 125 -43.08 -14.09 -35.80
N PRO A 126 -42.55 -15.01 -36.63
CA PRO A 126 -41.26 -14.83 -37.28
C PRO A 126 -41.32 -13.82 -38.43
N SER A 127 -40.25 -13.05 -38.61
CA SER A 127 -40.09 -12.15 -39.77
C SER A 127 -39.78 -12.94 -41.05
N PRO A 128 -40.20 -12.45 -42.23
CA PRO A 128 -40.08 -13.19 -43.50
C PRO A 128 -38.67 -13.17 -44.12
N LEU A 129 -37.60 -13.13 -43.31
CA LEU A 129 -36.20 -13.14 -43.77
C LEU A 129 -35.45 -14.45 -43.47
N ASP A 130 -35.89 -15.22 -42.47
CA ASP A 130 -35.14 -16.38 -41.95
C ASP A 130 -35.26 -17.67 -42.79
N GLN A 131 -35.40 -17.57 -44.12
CA GLN A 131 -35.59 -18.74 -44.99
C GLN A 131 -34.31 -19.20 -45.71
N LYS A 132 -33.74 -20.30 -45.17
CA LYS A 132 -32.85 -21.31 -45.78
C LYS A 132 -31.37 -20.95 -46.00
N PRO A 133 -30.46 -21.98 -46.07
CA PRO A 133 -30.53 -23.34 -45.51
C PRO A 133 -29.33 -23.71 -44.58
N ALA A 134 -29.39 -24.91 -44.00
CA ALA A 134 -28.33 -25.58 -43.21
C ALA A 134 -27.08 -25.93 -44.08
N ASP A 135 -25.93 -26.39 -43.56
CA ASP A 135 -25.73 -27.61 -42.74
C ASP A 135 -24.53 -27.49 -41.75
N PRO A 136 -24.29 -28.47 -40.83
CA PRO A 136 -23.83 -28.15 -39.48
C PRO A 136 -22.45 -28.74 -39.08
N ASN A 137 -21.84 -28.15 -38.04
CA ASN A 137 -21.11 -28.96 -37.06
C ASN A 137 -21.16 -28.36 -35.65
N GLN A 138 -21.14 -29.27 -34.67
CA GLN A 138 -21.32 -29.10 -33.21
C GLN A 138 -20.38 -28.00 -32.64
N SER A 139 -20.88 -27.04 -31.85
CA SER A 139 -21.35 -27.16 -30.45
C SER A 139 -20.24 -27.48 -29.44
N ALA A 140 -19.73 -26.43 -28.78
CA ALA A 140 -18.95 -26.48 -27.54
C ALA A 140 -19.30 -25.25 -26.69
N GLU A 141 -19.21 -25.34 -25.36
CA GLU A 141 -19.85 -24.38 -24.44
C GLU A 141 -19.28 -22.95 -24.46
N ALA A 142 -20.13 -21.99 -24.10
CA ALA A 142 -19.70 -20.62 -23.81
C ALA A 142 -18.92 -20.58 -22.49
N PRO A 143 -17.66 -20.10 -22.46
CA PRO A 143 -16.89 -19.96 -21.23
C PRO A 143 -17.37 -18.74 -20.43
N THR A 144 -17.26 -18.83 -19.10
CA THR A 144 -17.51 -17.75 -18.13
C THR A 144 -16.42 -16.66 -18.17
N ALA A 145 -16.33 -15.94 -19.29
CA ALA A 145 -15.23 -15.02 -19.58
C ALA A 145 -15.14 -13.78 -18.67
N ALA A 146 -16.23 -13.40 -17.98
CA ALA A 146 -16.34 -12.13 -17.26
C ALA A 146 -15.31 -11.92 -16.14
N ALA A 147 -14.80 -12.99 -15.52
CA ALA A 147 -13.79 -12.89 -14.45
C ALA A 147 -12.34 -12.91 -14.96
N ALA A 148 -12.08 -13.43 -16.16
CA ALA A 148 -10.74 -13.49 -16.75
C ALA A 148 -10.43 -12.27 -17.63
N ALA A 149 -11.44 -11.74 -18.33
CA ALA A 149 -11.26 -10.68 -19.32
C ALA A 149 -10.84 -9.31 -18.73
N VAL A 150 -11.10 -9.05 -17.45
CA VAL A 150 -10.79 -7.74 -16.83
C VAL A 150 -9.28 -7.56 -16.65
N ALA A 151 -8.58 -8.58 -16.14
CA ALA A 151 -7.13 -8.55 -15.93
C ALA A 151 -6.33 -8.47 -17.25
N ASP A 152 -6.88 -9.02 -18.35
CA ASP A 152 -6.23 -8.98 -19.67
C ASP A 152 -6.27 -7.60 -20.35
N THR A 153 -7.02 -6.61 -19.81
CA THR A 153 -7.20 -5.26 -20.40
C THR A 153 -5.87 -4.58 -20.76
N PHE A 154 -4.86 -4.68 -19.89
CA PHE A 154 -3.56 -4.02 -20.07
C PHE A 154 -2.45 -4.96 -20.55
N ARG A 155 -2.79 -6.21 -20.87
CA ARG A 155 -1.83 -7.25 -21.25
C ARG A 155 -1.14 -7.05 -22.61
N PRO A 156 -1.75 -6.41 -23.63
CA PRO A 156 -1.02 -6.04 -24.86
C PRO A 156 0.16 -5.10 -24.58
N ASP A 157 0.00 -4.21 -23.61
CA ASP A 157 0.92 -3.12 -23.31
C ASP A 157 1.76 -3.35 -22.03
N GLU A 158 1.72 -4.56 -21.47
CA GLU A 158 2.44 -4.93 -20.23
C GLU A 158 3.93 -4.54 -20.27
N ALA A 159 4.57 -4.72 -21.42
CA ALA A 159 5.98 -4.36 -21.62
C ALA A 159 6.23 -2.84 -21.56
N LEU A 160 5.29 -2.02 -22.04
CA LEU A 160 5.35 -0.56 -21.97
C LEU A 160 5.12 -0.11 -20.52
N ILE A 161 4.08 -0.63 -19.88
CA ILE A 161 3.71 -0.30 -18.49
C ILE A 161 4.88 -0.64 -17.54
N ARG A 162 5.46 -1.84 -17.64
CA ARG A 162 6.64 -2.22 -16.83
C ARG A 162 7.86 -1.33 -17.13
N ALA A 163 8.14 -1.01 -18.39
CA ALA A 163 9.24 -0.11 -18.74
C ALA A 163 9.04 1.32 -18.21
N ALA A 164 7.80 1.82 -18.15
CA ALA A 164 7.44 3.10 -17.55
C ALA A 164 7.59 3.09 -16.03
N LEU A 165 7.18 2.01 -15.35
CA LEU A 165 7.39 1.84 -13.90
C LEU A 165 8.90 1.73 -13.58
N GLU A 166 9.68 0.98 -14.36
CA GLU A 166 11.15 0.97 -14.26
C GLU A 166 11.81 2.34 -14.54
N ARG A 167 11.21 3.17 -15.39
CA ARG A 167 11.64 4.56 -15.63
C ARG A 167 11.44 5.39 -14.35
N PHE A 168 10.34 5.20 -13.62
CA PHE A 168 10.03 5.96 -12.40
C PHE A 168 10.84 5.55 -11.14
N LEU A 169 11.54 4.41 -11.15
CA LEU A 169 12.55 4.07 -10.12
C LEU A 169 13.89 4.82 -10.28
N LYS A 170 14.13 5.41 -11.44
CA LYS A 170 15.42 6.07 -11.76
C LYS A 170 15.43 7.49 -11.17
N GLN A 171 16.50 8.24 -11.42
CA GLN A 171 16.61 9.61 -10.91
C GLN A 171 15.47 10.49 -11.48
N PRO A 172 14.86 11.37 -10.67
CA PRO A 172 13.70 12.16 -11.10
C PRO A 172 14.08 13.15 -12.20
N ASP A 173 13.40 13.07 -13.35
CA ASP A 173 13.60 14.02 -14.44
C ASP A 173 12.79 15.30 -14.20
N VAL A 174 13.41 16.29 -13.57
CA VAL A 174 12.82 17.60 -13.26
C VAL A 174 12.41 18.37 -14.53
N TYR A 175 12.92 18.00 -15.71
CA TYR A 175 12.70 18.69 -16.98
C TYR A 175 11.82 17.93 -17.98
N ALA A 176 11.31 16.75 -17.62
CA ALA A 176 10.45 15.95 -18.51
C ALA A 176 9.26 16.76 -19.04
N ASP A 177 8.84 16.50 -20.28
CA ASP A 177 7.72 17.19 -20.92
C ASP A 177 6.42 17.08 -20.11
N PRO A 178 5.45 18.01 -20.25
CA PRO A 178 4.16 17.93 -19.58
C PRO A 178 3.51 16.54 -19.75
N TRP A 179 2.78 16.09 -18.72
CA TRP A 179 2.20 14.75 -18.59
C TRP A 179 3.20 13.61 -18.32
N ASN A 180 4.52 13.85 -18.36
CA ASN A 180 5.52 12.90 -17.87
C ASN A 180 5.85 13.14 -16.38
N LEU A 181 6.21 12.06 -15.68
CA LEU A 181 6.46 12.10 -14.25
C LEU A 181 7.84 12.72 -13.91
N ARG A 182 7.83 13.90 -13.28
CA ARG A 182 9.01 14.67 -12.85
C ARG A 182 9.57 14.28 -11.48
N ARG A 183 9.17 13.11 -10.97
CA ARG A 183 9.42 12.62 -9.61
C ARG A 183 9.70 11.12 -9.65
N SER A 184 10.54 10.63 -8.73
CA SER A 184 10.81 9.21 -8.56
C SER A 184 9.85 8.62 -7.52
N ILE A 185 9.40 7.38 -7.73
CA ILE A 185 8.48 6.66 -6.84
C ILE A 185 9.18 5.51 -6.11
N ASP A 186 8.61 5.01 -5.01
CA ASP A 186 9.17 3.86 -4.28
C ASP A 186 8.64 2.51 -4.83
N ALA A 187 9.33 1.41 -4.50
CA ALA A 187 8.97 0.07 -4.99
C ALA A 187 7.59 -0.43 -4.53
N LYS A 188 7.00 0.17 -3.48
CA LYS A 188 5.63 -0.12 -3.03
C LYS A 188 4.60 0.71 -3.79
N ASP A 189 4.93 1.93 -4.23
CA ASP A 189 4.12 2.68 -5.21
C ASP A 189 3.99 1.86 -6.50
N ILE A 190 5.08 1.24 -6.95
CA ILE A 190 5.08 0.35 -8.12
C ILE A 190 4.26 -0.92 -7.87
N ALA A 191 4.45 -1.62 -6.76
CA ALA A 191 3.66 -2.82 -6.46
C ALA A 191 2.14 -2.54 -6.40
N LEU A 192 1.75 -1.35 -5.93
CA LEU A 192 0.37 -0.85 -5.96
C LEU A 192 -0.14 -0.66 -7.41
N LEU A 193 0.68 -0.05 -8.27
CA LEU A 193 0.31 0.18 -9.67
C LEU A 193 0.28 -1.13 -10.47
N GLU A 194 1.25 -2.03 -10.28
CA GLU A 194 1.25 -3.36 -10.91
C GLU A 194 0.04 -4.20 -10.51
N ASP A 195 -0.38 -4.15 -9.24
CA ASP A 195 -1.62 -4.80 -8.79
C ASP A 195 -2.85 -4.19 -9.46
N TRP A 196 -2.96 -2.86 -9.50
CA TRP A 196 -4.07 -2.17 -10.15
C TRP A 196 -4.15 -2.44 -11.66
N PHE A 197 -3.01 -2.45 -12.37
CA PHE A 197 -2.94 -2.74 -13.80
C PHE A 197 -3.24 -4.21 -14.11
N PHE A 198 -2.56 -5.16 -13.45
CA PHE A 198 -2.51 -6.56 -13.90
C PHE A 198 -3.39 -7.52 -13.09
N ASN A 199 -3.71 -7.20 -11.82
CA ASN A 199 -4.63 -8.03 -11.02
C ASN A 199 -6.05 -7.43 -10.99
N GLN A 200 -6.17 -6.10 -10.95
CA GLN A 200 -7.46 -5.38 -10.90
C GLN A 200 -7.93 -4.87 -12.27
N GLY A 201 -7.10 -4.96 -13.32
CA GLY A 201 -7.47 -4.61 -14.70
C GLY A 201 -7.93 -3.16 -14.89
N GLY A 202 -7.41 -2.24 -14.06
CA GLY A 202 -7.80 -0.82 -14.05
C GLY A 202 -9.01 -0.46 -13.18
N ARG A 203 -9.59 -1.41 -12.43
CA ARG A 203 -10.78 -1.16 -11.60
C ARG A 203 -10.58 -1.66 -10.18
N GLY A 204 -10.24 -0.77 -9.25
CA GLY A 204 -10.19 -1.20 -7.85
C GLY A 204 -9.70 -0.17 -6.84
N ALA A 205 -9.78 -0.59 -5.58
CA ALA A 205 -9.27 0.15 -4.45
C ALA A 205 -7.88 -0.35 -4.08
N GLN A 206 -7.00 0.59 -3.71
CA GLN A 206 -5.63 0.32 -3.26
C GLN A 206 -5.43 0.89 -1.84
N PRO A 207 -4.59 0.28 -0.99
CA PRO A 207 -4.31 0.82 0.33
C PRO A 207 -3.60 2.16 0.21
N SER A 208 -4.06 3.15 0.98
CA SER A 208 -3.44 4.47 1.02
C SER A 208 -1.97 4.39 1.44
N ARG A 209 -1.18 5.32 0.92
CA ARG A 209 0.26 5.49 1.19
C ARG A 209 0.53 6.25 2.49
N GLY A 210 -0.54 6.54 3.25
CA GLY A 210 -0.55 7.13 4.59
C GLY A 210 -0.47 8.66 4.62
N THR A 211 -0.35 9.32 3.46
CA THR A 211 -0.45 10.78 3.32
C THR A 211 -0.93 11.13 1.91
N ARG A 212 -1.80 12.13 1.76
CA ARG A 212 -2.33 12.56 0.46
C ARG A 212 -1.25 12.87 -0.59
N PRO A 213 -0.12 13.57 -0.30
CA PRO A 213 0.91 13.82 -1.30
C PRO A 213 1.54 12.55 -1.90
N ARG A 214 1.56 11.42 -1.18
CA ARG A 214 2.02 10.13 -1.72
C ARG A 214 0.96 9.47 -2.60
N ASN A 215 -0.31 9.57 -2.24
CA ASN A 215 -1.41 9.11 -3.08
C ASN A 215 -1.45 9.90 -4.40
N ILE A 216 -1.30 11.23 -4.34
CA ILE A 216 -1.17 12.10 -5.52
C ILE A 216 0.05 11.70 -6.37
N LEU A 217 1.19 11.37 -5.77
CA LEU A 217 2.37 10.92 -6.51
C LEU A 217 2.17 9.57 -7.22
N ALA A 218 1.54 8.59 -6.56
CA ALA A 218 1.19 7.32 -7.19
C ALA A 218 0.15 7.52 -8.32
N SER A 219 -0.83 8.40 -8.11
CA SER A 219 -1.79 8.81 -9.15
C SER A 219 -1.14 9.57 -10.30
N ALA A 220 -0.11 10.39 -10.05
CA ALA A 220 0.64 11.04 -11.11
C ALA A 220 1.40 10.01 -11.97
N ALA A 221 2.05 9.02 -11.34
CA ALA A 221 2.67 7.91 -12.07
C ALA A 221 1.65 7.12 -12.92
N LEU A 222 0.44 6.90 -12.40
CA LEU A 222 -0.66 6.31 -13.15
C LEU A 222 -1.09 7.19 -14.34
N ILE A 223 -1.36 8.48 -14.12
CA ILE A 223 -1.75 9.43 -15.17
C ILE A 223 -0.72 9.49 -16.30
N ALA A 224 0.58 9.47 -15.97
CA ALA A 224 1.64 9.45 -16.96
C ALA A 224 1.62 8.17 -17.83
N ILE A 225 1.35 7.00 -17.24
CA ILE A 225 1.24 5.74 -18.00
C ILE A 225 -0.03 5.73 -18.86
N ILE A 226 -1.19 6.10 -18.30
CA ILE A 226 -2.46 6.12 -19.05
C ILE A 226 -2.42 7.17 -20.17
N GLY A 227 -1.74 8.31 -19.95
CA GLY A 227 -1.46 9.30 -21.00
C GLY A 227 -0.55 8.76 -22.12
N GLU A 228 0.48 7.97 -21.79
CA GLU A 228 1.35 7.32 -22.79
C GLU A 228 0.61 6.21 -23.58
N LEU A 229 -0.46 5.63 -23.02
CA LEU A 229 -1.29 4.59 -23.66
C LEU A 229 -2.44 5.14 -24.53
N TYR A 230 -3.20 6.13 -24.02
CA TYR A 230 -4.43 6.62 -24.66
C TYR A 230 -4.33 8.04 -25.25
N GLY A 231 -3.25 8.78 -24.95
CA GLY A 231 -3.01 10.13 -25.48
C GLY A 231 -4.17 11.10 -25.26
N ASP A 232 -4.49 11.89 -26.29
CA ASP A 232 -5.52 12.93 -26.25
C ASP A 232 -6.96 12.41 -26.01
N GLN A 233 -7.19 11.09 -26.05
CA GLN A 233 -8.52 10.50 -25.79
C GLN A 233 -8.82 10.33 -24.29
N PHE A 234 -7.84 10.54 -23.42
CA PHE A 234 -7.97 10.33 -21.97
C PHE A 234 -8.30 11.62 -21.22
N GLN A 235 -9.19 11.54 -20.22
CA GLN A 235 -9.36 12.59 -19.21
C GLN A 235 -9.36 12.02 -17.79
N CYS A 236 -8.58 12.65 -16.92
CA CYS A 236 -8.50 12.34 -15.50
C CYS A 236 -9.56 13.13 -14.71
N LEU A 237 -10.42 12.43 -13.97
CA LEU A 237 -11.43 13.00 -13.10
C LEU A 237 -11.07 12.68 -11.64
N VAL A 238 -10.81 13.70 -10.82
CA VAL A 238 -10.44 13.52 -9.41
C VAL A 238 -11.62 13.87 -8.51
N LEU A 239 -12.05 12.94 -7.65
CA LEU A 239 -12.98 13.19 -6.56
C LEU A 239 -12.19 13.48 -5.27
N ALA A 240 -12.37 14.69 -4.74
CA ALA A 240 -11.84 15.11 -3.44
C ALA A 240 -12.74 16.21 -2.86
N GLY A 241 -13.48 15.90 -1.80
CA GLY A 241 -14.33 16.84 -1.09
C GLY A 241 -13.56 18.00 -0.47
N GLY A 242 -14.12 19.21 -0.50
CA GLY A 242 -13.56 20.41 0.11
C GLY A 242 -12.46 21.12 -0.72
N PRO A 243 -12.45 22.47 -0.75
CA PRO A 243 -11.56 23.27 -1.59
C PRO A 243 -10.07 23.11 -1.24
N GLU A 244 -9.74 22.78 0.01
CA GLU A 244 -8.38 22.51 0.47
C GLU A 244 -7.79 21.22 -0.12
N ARG A 245 -8.56 20.12 -0.14
CA ARG A 245 -8.14 18.84 -0.75
C ARG A 245 -8.01 18.97 -2.27
N LEU A 246 -8.95 19.68 -2.93
CA LEU A 246 -8.85 20.04 -4.34
C LEU A 246 -7.61 20.90 -4.65
N GLY A 247 -7.23 21.80 -3.74
CA GLY A 247 -6.01 22.62 -3.82
C GLY A 247 -4.73 21.79 -3.72
N GLU A 248 -4.67 20.82 -2.80
CA GLU A 248 -3.57 19.86 -2.70
C GLU A 248 -3.44 19.00 -3.95
N TRP A 249 -4.54 18.40 -4.44
CA TRP A 249 -4.56 17.58 -5.65
C TRP A 249 -4.06 18.36 -6.87
N ARG A 250 -4.58 19.57 -7.10
CA ARG A 250 -4.11 20.46 -8.17
C ARG A 250 -2.61 20.71 -8.07
N ARG A 251 -2.12 21.11 -6.90
CA ARG A 251 -0.71 21.47 -6.69
C ARG A 251 0.22 20.26 -6.83
N GLY A 252 -0.16 19.11 -6.30
CA GLY A 252 0.64 17.89 -6.38
C GLY A 252 0.74 17.35 -7.82
N LEU A 253 -0.37 17.38 -8.57
CA LEU A 253 -0.36 17.01 -9.99
C LEU A 253 0.46 18.01 -10.84
N GLN A 254 0.37 19.32 -10.57
CA GLN A 254 1.22 20.32 -11.23
C GLN A 254 2.73 20.10 -10.96
N ASP A 255 3.11 19.77 -9.71
CA ASP A 255 4.51 19.51 -9.35
C ASP A 255 5.03 18.18 -9.92
N ALA A 256 4.19 17.13 -9.93
CA ALA A 256 4.57 15.79 -10.35
C ALA A 256 4.54 15.57 -11.88
N LEU A 257 3.63 16.22 -12.61
CA LEU A 257 3.44 16.06 -14.07
C LEU A 257 3.83 17.30 -14.89
N GLY A 258 4.28 18.36 -14.22
CA GLY A 258 4.75 19.58 -14.88
C GLY A 258 3.66 20.46 -15.51
N LEU A 259 2.41 20.23 -15.13
CA LEU A 259 1.22 20.83 -15.74
C LEU A 259 1.07 22.33 -15.42
N GLY A 260 0.46 23.06 -16.35
CA GLY A 260 0.09 24.46 -16.22
C GLY A 260 -1.22 24.67 -15.46
N ARG A 261 -1.89 25.79 -15.72
CA ARG A 261 -3.27 26.07 -15.27
C ARG A 261 -4.29 25.65 -16.31
N GLU A 262 -3.89 25.72 -17.58
CA GLU A 262 -4.60 25.37 -18.80
C GLU A 262 -5.00 23.87 -18.86
N ASP A 263 -4.17 22.97 -18.32
CA ASP A 263 -4.44 21.52 -18.27
C ASP A 263 -5.61 21.15 -17.33
N PHE A 264 -6.10 22.09 -16.52
CA PHE A 264 -7.13 21.86 -15.50
C PHE A 264 -8.43 22.62 -15.79
N GLY A 265 -9.44 21.94 -16.32
CA GLY A 265 -10.75 22.53 -16.60
C GLY A 265 -11.66 21.62 -17.42
N PRO A 266 -12.95 21.99 -17.63
CA PRO A 266 -13.93 21.13 -18.30
C PRO A 266 -13.61 20.74 -19.75
N SER A 267 -12.67 21.45 -20.38
CA SER A 267 -12.17 21.25 -21.75
C SER A 267 -10.69 20.83 -21.79
N SER A 268 -10.18 20.33 -20.66
CA SER A 268 -8.76 20.02 -20.45
C SER A 268 -8.61 18.63 -19.83
N GLY A 269 -7.42 18.03 -19.91
CA GLY A 269 -7.22 16.63 -19.55
C GLY A 269 -7.39 16.30 -18.05
N ILE A 270 -7.38 17.27 -17.12
CA ILE A 270 -7.70 17.03 -15.70
C ILE A 270 -8.89 17.87 -15.23
N VAL A 271 -9.87 17.22 -14.62
CA VAL A 271 -11.02 17.85 -13.95
C VAL A 271 -11.06 17.41 -12.49
N LEU A 272 -11.34 18.35 -11.58
CA LEU A 272 -11.38 18.11 -10.13
C LEU A 272 -12.82 18.37 -9.61
N PHE A 273 -13.34 17.47 -8.78
CA PHE A 273 -14.72 17.47 -8.29
C PHE A 273 -14.78 17.36 -6.77
N GLU A 274 -15.60 18.23 -6.17
CA GLU A 274 -16.01 18.15 -4.76
C GLU A 274 -17.14 17.14 -4.54
N ARG A 275 -17.91 16.83 -5.59
CA ARG A 275 -19.20 16.12 -5.51
C ARG A 275 -19.29 15.01 -6.57
N PRO A 276 -19.68 13.78 -6.18
CA PRO A 276 -19.61 12.61 -7.06
C PRO A 276 -20.63 12.65 -8.20
N GLU A 277 -21.81 13.25 -8.01
CA GLU A 277 -22.87 13.25 -9.02
C GLU A 277 -22.44 14.03 -10.28
N ALA A 278 -21.70 15.14 -10.07
CA ALA A 278 -21.14 15.95 -11.13
C ALA A 278 -19.95 15.27 -11.85
N LEU A 279 -19.24 14.37 -11.16
CA LEU A 279 -18.19 13.55 -11.74
C LEU A 279 -18.79 12.48 -12.66
N VAL A 280 -19.82 11.76 -12.20
CA VAL A 280 -20.58 10.77 -12.99
C VAL A 280 -21.14 11.43 -14.26
N GLU A 281 -21.83 12.58 -14.13
CA GLU A 281 -22.35 13.33 -15.29
C GLU A 281 -21.24 13.80 -16.26
N ARG A 282 -19.99 13.99 -15.81
CA ARG A 282 -18.87 14.29 -16.71
C ARG A 282 -18.34 13.02 -17.40
N ALA A 283 -18.26 11.91 -16.67
CA ALA A 283 -17.75 10.63 -17.13
C ALA A 283 -18.67 9.97 -18.16
N ASP A 284 -19.99 9.97 -17.95
CA ASP A 284 -20.97 9.50 -18.94
C ASP A 284 -20.77 10.25 -20.28
N ARG A 285 -20.64 11.58 -20.22
CA ARG A 285 -20.36 12.45 -21.39
C ARG A 285 -18.95 12.35 -21.97
N LEU A 286 -18.06 11.53 -21.39
CA LEU A 286 -16.79 11.13 -22.02
C LEU A 286 -16.99 9.83 -22.80
N GLU A 287 -17.65 8.83 -22.20
CA GLU A 287 -17.96 7.56 -22.86
C GLU A 287 -18.87 7.77 -24.09
N GLU A 288 -19.87 8.65 -24.01
CA GLU A 288 -20.71 9.07 -25.14
C GLU A 288 -19.92 9.61 -26.35
N ARG A 289 -18.67 10.03 -26.15
CA ARG A 289 -17.77 10.59 -27.18
C ARG A 289 -16.68 9.62 -27.63
N GLY A 290 -16.53 8.47 -26.96
CA GLY A 290 -15.36 7.61 -27.11
C GLY A 290 -14.08 8.17 -26.48
N GLU A 291 -14.22 9.07 -25.50
CA GLU A 291 -13.13 9.51 -24.61
C GLU A 291 -13.09 8.57 -23.38
N VAL A 292 -11.91 8.34 -22.81
CA VAL A 292 -11.68 7.39 -21.69
C VAL A 292 -11.58 8.15 -20.36
N PRO A 293 -12.58 8.04 -19.46
CA PRO A 293 -12.48 8.59 -18.10
C PRO A 293 -11.60 7.70 -17.22
N LEU A 294 -10.55 8.26 -16.63
CA LEU A 294 -9.89 7.70 -15.44
C LEU A 294 -10.40 8.42 -14.20
N ILE A 295 -10.99 7.68 -13.27
CA ILE A 295 -11.53 8.24 -12.04
C ILE A 295 -10.57 7.97 -10.88
N LEU A 296 -10.12 9.03 -10.21
CA LEU A 296 -9.28 8.98 -9.01
C LEU A 296 -10.09 9.44 -7.79
N ILE A 297 -10.01 8.73 -6.68
CA ILE A 297 -10.81 9.01 -5.48
C ILE A 297 -9.89 9.18 -4.25
N ASP A 298 -9.95 10.34 -3.59
CA ASP A 298 -9.12 10.66 -2.43
C ASP A 298 -9.37 9.72 -1.23
N ALA A 299 -8.33 9.49 -0.44
CA ALA A 299 -8.43 8.65 0.76
C ALA A 299 -9.41 9.19 1.81
N ALA A 300 -9.65 10.51 1.84
CA ALA A 300 -10.62 11.13 2.74
C ALA A 300 -12.08 10.81 2.38
N GLU A 301 -12.38 10.29 1.18
CA GLU A 301 -13.77 10.04 0.80
C GLU A 301 -14.45 9.01 1.71
N ARG A 302 -15.65 9.38 2.17
CA ARG A 302 -16.49 8.59 3.05
C ARG A 302 -17.44 7.66 2.29
N SER A 303 -17.81 8.03 1.06
CA SER A 303 -18.76 7.31 0.21
C SER A 303 -18.46 7.55 -1.27
N VAL A 304 -18.64 6.52 -2.09
CA VAL A 304 -18.53 6.59 -3.55
C VAL A 304 -19.87 6.19 -4.15
N ASP A 305 -20.37 6.98 -5.10
CA ASP A 305 -21.63 6.70 -5.79
C ASP A 305 -21.52 5.42 -6.62
N ILE A 306 -22.51 4.52 -6.51
CA ILE A 306 -22.52 3.22 -7.19
C ILE A 306 -22.28 3.32 -8.72
N PRO A 307 -22.84 4.31 -9.46
CA PRO A 307 -22.52 4.54 -10.87
C PRO A 307 -21.02 4.70 -11.17
N VAL A 308 -20.18 5.20 -10.25
CA VAL A 308 -18.73 5.33 -10.47
C VAL A 308 -18.07 3.97 -10.79
N LEU A 309 -18.65 2.87 -10.31
CA LEU A 309 -18.13 1.51 -10.53
C LEU A 309 -18.38 0.98 -11.95
N GLN A 310 -19.23 1.64 -12.75
CA GLN A 310 -19.55 1.22 -14.12
C GLN A 310 -18.41 1.51 -15.11
N PHE A 311 -17.69 2.62 -14.89
CA PHE A 311 -16.64 3.15 -15.78
C PHE A 311 -15.42 2.23 -15.90
N PRO A 312 -14.68 2.29 -17.04
CA PRO A 312 -13.61 1.36 -17.36
C PRO A 312 -12.40 1.45 -16.45
N LEU A 313 -12.03 2.66 -16.02
CA LEU A 313 -10.81 2.92 -15.26
C LEU A 313 -11.12 3.72 -13.99
N TRP A 314 -10.90 3.13 -12.82
CA TRP A 314 -11.00 3.83 -11.54
C TRP A 314 -10.03 3.30 -10.48
N LEU A 315 -9.42 4.22 -9.75
CA LEU A 315 -8.53 3.99 -8.61
C LEU A 315 -9.06 4.73 -7.38
N ALA A 316 -9.37 3.99 -6.32
CA ALA A 316 -9.75 4.57 -5.03
C ALA A 316 -8.69 4.28 -3.95
N PHE A 317 -8.29 5.29 -3.18
CA PHE A 317 -7.41 5.06 -2.04
C PHE A 317 -8.22 4.70 -0.79
N ALA A 318 -7.96 3.52 -0.22
CA ALA A 318 -8.51 3.14 1.07
C ALA A 318 -7.65 3.75 2.20
N ALA A 319 -8.15 4.80 2.86
CA ALA A 319 -7.48 5.46 3.98
C ALA A 319 -7.03 4.49 5.09
N GLY A 320 -5.83 4.72 5.61
CA GLY A 320 -5.31 4.02 6.78
C GLY A 320 -5.96 4.45 8.10
N PRO A 321 -5.75 3.70 9.20
CA PRO A 321 -6.19 4.11 10.54
C PRO A 321 -5.63 5.49 10.91
N GLY A 322 -6.51 6.44 11.22
CA GLY A 322 -6.14 7.82 11.57
C GLY A 322 -5.80 8.75 10.39
N GLU A 323 -5.92 8.29 9.14
CA GLU A 323 -5.73 9.15 7.96
C GLU A 323 -7.00 9.91 7.58
N ARG A 324 -8.18 9.36 7.92
CA ARG A 324 -9.41 10.14 8.03
C ARG A 324 -9.33 10.97 9.30
N LEU A 325 -8.83 12.20 9.17
CA LEU A 325 -9.14 13.26 10.12
C LEU A 325 -10.57 13.69 9.84
N ASP A 326 -11.46 13.41 10.79
CA ASP A 326 -12.87 13.77 10.65
C ASP A 326 -13.02 15.28 10.95
N ASP A 327 -13.41 16.06 9.93
CA ASP A 327 -13.69 17.50 10.09
C ASP A 327 -14.88 17.78 11.04
N ASP A 328 -15.64 16.74 11.42
CA ASP A 328 -16.70 16.76 12.43
C ASP A 328 -16.18 16.76 13.89
N ASP A 329 -14.93 16.37 14.17
CA ASP A 329 -14.33 16.37 15.52
C ASP A 329 -14.00 17.81 16.04
N LEU A 330 -14.44 18.83 15.32
CA LEU A 330 -14.17 20.26 15.58
C LEU A 330 -15.45 21.11 15.81
N LEU A 331 -16.61 20.49 16.06
CA LEU A 331 -17.92 21.16 16.26
C LEU A 331 -18.59 20.83 17.61
#